data_AF-A0A316DQ70-F1
#
_entry.id   AF-A0A316DQ70-F1
#
_cell.length_a   1.000
_cell.length_b   1.000
_cell.length_c   1.000
_cell.angle_alpha   90.00
_cell.angle_beta   90.00
_cell.angle_gamma   90.00
#
_symmetry.space_group_name_H-M   'P 1'
#
loop_
_entity.id
_entity.type
_entity.pdbx_description
1 polymer ?
#
loop_
_entity_poly.entity_id
_entity_poly.type
_entity_poly.pdbx_seq_one_letter_code
_entity_poly.pdbx_strand_id
1 'polypeptide(L)'
;MNHAKKQSWITNQIIFAFVLFLLFFPLKTQFYNLIYFLLDTLITRGEISKVFTYNYLGFLLGCLEIQELKETLGFKSEIFNSTAISFFFLLSIVSWFFLKRRVSDKHNFNYTDWILLAVFSFSLVDSLDFLLNLFNNFSAYMTDINKHFIRIIKNGFILFLAGYFFFKVCNVNMKKQILFIVFPVSIISFIVWFFYLGPMFLPIVTRLDY
;
A
#
# COMPACT_ATOMS: atom_id res chain seq x y z
N MET A 1 -18.85 2.40 -33.46
CA MET A 1 -18.74 3.34 -32.32
C MET A 1 -17.86 4.51 -32.76
N ASN A 2 -18.36 5.75 -32.79
CA ASN A 2 -17.63 6.92 -33.32
C ASN A 2 -16.28 7.11 -32.64
N HIS A 3 -15.24 7.43 -33.42
CA HIS A 3 -13.87 7.67 -32.92
C HIS A 3 -13.84 8.70 -31.78
N ALA A 4 -14.63 9.78 -31.90
CA ALA A 4 -14.77 10.81 -30.87
C ALA A 4 -15.42 10.30 -29.57
N LYS A 5 -16.45 9.45 -29.66
CA LYS A 5 -17.09 8.82 -28.48
C LYS A 5 -16.14 7.86 -27.76
N LYS A 6 -15.34 7.11 -28.52
CA LYS A 6 -14.33 6.21 -27.96
C LYS A 6 -13.20 6.97 -27.26
N GLN A 7 -12.76 8.09 -27.84
CA GLN A 7 -11.71 8.92 -27.25
C GLN A 7 -12.16 9.63 -25.98
N SER A 8 -13.36 10.22 -25.97
CA SER A 8 -13.94 10.83 -24.76
C SER A 8 -14.10 9.83 -23.62
N TRP A 9 -14.50 8.59 -23.91
CA TRP A 9 -14.62 7.54 -22.88
C TRP A 9 -13.26 7.16 -22.27
N ILE A 10 -12.22 7.01 -23.09
CA ILE A 10 -10.85 6.72 -22.62
C ILE A 10 -10.31 7.86 -21.77
N THR A 11 -10.48 9.12 -22.21
CA THR A 11 -10.06 10.30 -21.45
C THR A 11 -10.73 10.36 -20.07
N ASN A 12 -12.03 10.10 -20.00
CA ASN A 12 -12.76 10.06 -18.72
C ASN A 12 -12.23 8.96 -17.79
N GLN A 13 -11.86 7.79 -18.33
CA GLN A 13 -11.24 6.72 -17.54
C GLN A 13 -9.85 7.09 -17.03
N ILE A 14 -9.03 7.75 -17.85
CA ILE A 14 -7.69 8.22 -17.45
C ILE A 14 -7.81 9.26 -16.34
N ILE A 15 -8.66 10.27 -16.51
CA ILE A 15 -8.87 11.33 -15.50
C ILE A 15 -9.39 10.70 -14.20
N PHE A 16 -10.36 9.81 -14.28
CA PHE A 16 -10.89 9.12 -13.11
C PHE A 16 -9.80 8.32 -12.40
N ALA A 17 -9.03 7.50 -13.14
CA ALA A 17 -7.93 6.72 -12.55
C ALA A 17 -6.87 7.64 -11.94
N PHE A 18 -6.56 8.78 -12.57
CA PHE A 18 -5.59 9.74 -12.08
C PHE A 18 -6.05 10.36 -10.76
N VAL A 19 -7.27 10.87 -10.70
CA VAL A 19 -7.84 11.40 -9.45
C VAL A 19 -7.93 10.32 -8.38
N LEU A 20 -8.31 9.09 -8.75
CA LEU A 20 -8.36 7.96 -7.84
C LEU A 20 -6.98 7.68 -7.24
N PHE A 21 -5.93 7.56 -8.04
CA PHE A 21 -4.58 7.30 -7.54
C PHE A 21 -3.97 8.50 -6.82
N LEU A 22 -4.28 9.73 -7.25
CA LEU A 22 -3.83 10.94 -6.56
C LEU A 22 -4.43 11.03 -5.15
N LEU A 23 -5.70 10.67 -4.99
CA LEU A 23 -6.38 10.58 -3.68
C LEU A 23 -6.00 9.32 -2.91
N PHE A 24 -5.63 8.25 -3.61
CA PHE A 24 -5.24 6.98 -3.01
C PHE A 24 -4.05 7.14 -2.07
N PHE A 25 -3.04 7.92 -2.42
CA PHE A 25 -1.87 8.12 -1.56
C PHE A 25 -2.18 8.85 -0.24
N PRO A 26 -2.85 10.02 -0.22
CA PRO A 26 -3.27 10.64 1.04
C PRO A 26 -4.22 9.75 1.84
N LEU A 27 -5.19 9.10 1.17
CA LEU A 27 -6.13 8.21 1.84
C LEU A 27 -5.42 6.99 2.43
N LYS A 28 -4.42 6.43 1.73
CA LYS A 28 -3.53 5.38 2.25
C LYS A 28 -2.87 5.90 3.52
N THR A 29 -2.14 7.00 3.42
CA THR A 29 -1.40 7.56 4.54
C THR A 29 -2.31 7.82 5.74
N GLN A 30 -3.47 8.47 5.55
CA GLN A 30 -4.41 8.75 6.63
C GLN A 30 -5.08 7.49 7.19
N PHE A 31 -5.40 6.51 6.34
CA PHE A 31 -5.92 5.23 6.80
C PHE A 31 -4.89 4.48 7.64
N TYR A 32 -3.62 4.46 7.20
CA TYR A 32 -2.53 3.88 7.97
C TYR A 32 -2.38 4.60 9.31
N ASN A 33 -2.34 5.93 9.31
CA ASN A 33 -2.24 6.75 10.53
C ASN A 33 -3.39 6.48 11.51
N LEU A 34 -4.63 6.40 11.01
CA LEU A 34 -5.80 6.12 11.82
C LEU A 34 -5.73 4.73 12.45
N ILE A 35 -5.34 3.71 11.68
CA ILE A 35 -5.18 2.35 12.21
C ILE A 35 -4.07 2.30 13.26
N TYR A 36 -2.93 2.95 13.00
CA TYR A 36 -1.83 3.03 13.97
C TYR A 36 -2.26 3.75 15.25
N PHE A 37 -2.99 4.87 15.14
CA PHE A 37 -3.54 5.61 16.28
C PHE A 37 -4.51 4.76 17.11
N LEU A 38 -5.44 4.05 16.45
CA LEU A 38 -6.40 3.17 17.12
C LEU A 38 -5.71 2.01 17.83
N LEU A 39 -4.75 1.36 17.17
CA LEU A 39 -3.97 0.28 17.76
C LEU A 39 -3.13 0.77 18.95
N ASP A 40 -2.57 1.97 18.87
CA ASP A 40 -1.77 2.54 19.96
C ASP A 40 -2.65 2.86 21.16
N THR A 41 -3.83 3.42 20.92
CA THR A 41 -4.82 3.68 21.97
C THR A 41 -5.23 2.40 22.69
N LEU A 42 -5.41 1.30 21.94
CA LEU A 42 -5.87 0.01 22.49
C LEU A 42 -4.77 -0.80 23.17
N ILE A 43 -3.55 -0.84 22.61
CA ILE A 43 -2.47 -1.74 23.05
C ILE A 43 -1.52 -1.04 24.03
N THR A 44 -1.17 0.21 23.72
CA THR A 44 -0.13 0.99 24.42
C THR A 44 -0.68 2.23 25.11
N ARG A 45 -2.00 2.41 25.14
CA ARG A 45 -2.70 3.53 25.79
C ARG A 45 -2.21 4.90 25.31
N GLY A 46 -1.81 5.02 24.04
CA GLY A 46 -1.39 6.29 23.46
C GLY A 46 0.07 6.67 23.69
N GLU A 47 0.92 5.76 24.19
CA GLU A 47 2.34 6.04 24.42
C GLU A 47 3.13 6.24 23.12
N ILE A 48 2.71 5.60 22.02
CA ILE A 48 3.38 5.69 20.71
C ILE A 48 3.07 7.04 20.05
N SER A 49 1.81 7.45 20.04
CA SER A 49 1.36 8.71 19.42
C SER A 49 1.85 9.97 20.15
N LYS A 50 2.46 9.83 21.34
CA LYS A 50 3.15 10.93 22.04
C LYS A 50 4.53 11.24 21.49
N VAL A 51 5.16 10.28 20.82
CA VAL A 51 6.54 10.37 20.31
C VAL A 51 6.55 10.52 18.78
N PHE A 52 5.60 9.91 18.07
CA PHE A 52 5.59 9.91 16.60
C PHE A 52 4.69 10.98 15.99
N THR A 53 5.24 11.72 15.02
CA THR A 53 4.49 12.55 14.09
C THR A 53 4.21 11.80 12.79
N TYR A 54 2.95 11.85 12.35
CA TYR A 54 2.49 11.22 11.12
C TYR A 54 2.94 12.03 9.89
N ASN A 55 3.62 11.40 8.93
CA ASN A 55 4.13 12.08 7.72
C ASN A 55 3.44 11.61 6.42
N TYR A 56 3.65 12.35 5.33
CA TYR A 56 3.12 12.02 4.01
C TYR A 56 3.65 10.71 3.40
N LEU A 57 4.78 10.21 3.91
CA LEU A 57 5.41 8.97 3.47
C LEU A 57 4.74 7.73 4.06
N GLY A 58 3.91 7.88 5.10
CA GLY A 58 3.27 6.75 5.79
C GLY A 58 4.25 5.89 6.60
N PHE A 59 5.44 6.42 6.89
CA PHE A 59 6.41 5.81 7.80
C PHE A 59 6.35 6.53 9.15
N LEU A 60 6.38 5.76 10.25
CA LEU A 60 6.68 6.29 11.57
C LEU A 60 8.06 6.98 11.49
N LEU A 61 8.12 8.30 11.67
CA LEU A 61 9.39 9.02 11.66
C LEU A 61 10.22 8.65 12.90
N GLY A 62 11.48 8.31 12.64
CA GLY A 62 12.51 8.19 13.66
C GLY A 62 13.12 6.81 13.80
N CYS A 63 14.24 6.51 13.12
CA CYS A 63 15.00 5.30 13.47
C CYS A 63 15.47 5.35 14.94
N LEU A 64 15.82 6.55 15.43
CA LEU A 64 16.20 6.81 16.81
C LEU A 64 14.97 6.73 17.73
N GLU A 65 13.85 7.39 17.38
CA GLU A 65 12.63 7.31 18.19
C GLU A 65 12.02 5.88 18.21
N ILE A 66 12.11 5.09 17.13
CA ILE A 66 11.69 3.67 17.09
C ILE A 66 12.59 2.81 17.97
N GLN A 67 13.88 3.12 18.05
CA GLN A 67 14.83 2.41 18.90
C GLN A 67 14.58 2.74 20.38
N GLU A 68 14.41 4.02 20.73
CA GLU A 68 13.97 4.45 22.06
C GLU A 68 12.61 3.83 22.43
N LEU A 69 11.67 3.75 21.49
CA LEU A 69 10.36 3.15 21.74
C LEU A 69 10.43 1.64 21.95
N LYS A 70 11.30 0.94 21.22
CA LYS A 70 11.59 -0.48 21.45
C LYS A 70 12.21 -0.71 22.83
N GLU A 71 13.12 0.18 23.23
CA GLU A 71 13.74 0.15 24.55
C GLU A 71 12.73 0.47 25.67
N THR A 72 11.78 1.39 25.43
CA THR A 72 10.79 1.84 26.42
C THR A 72 9.58 0.90 26.55
N LEU A 73 9.07 0.36 25.44
CA LEU A 73 7.86 -0.48 25.42
C LEU A 73 8.16 -1.99 25.44
N GLY A 74 9.40 -2.39 25.15
CA GLY A 74 9.82 -3.78 25.06
C GLY A 74 8.88 -4.61 24.19
N PHE A 75 8.35 -5.70 24.77
CA PHE A 75 7.45 -6.66 24.12
C PHE A 75 6.15 -6.03 23.55
N LYS A 76 5.65 -4.92 24.12
CA LYS A 76 4.45 -4.25 23.60
C LYS A 76 4.68 -3.64 22.22
N SER A 77 5.91 -3.20 21.91
CA SER A 77 6.24 -2.68 20.58
C SER A 77 6.20 -3.77 19.50
N GLU A 78 6.61 -4.99 19.85
CA GLU A 78 6.58 -6.14 18.94
C GLU A 78 5.15 -6.59 18.68
N ILE A 79 4.31 -6.64 19.72
CA ILE A 79 2.87 -6.91 19.60
C ILE A 79 2.21 -5.87 18.71
N PHE A 80 2.46 -4.58 18.95
CA PHE A 80 1.89 -3.48 18.18
C PHE A 80 2.25 -3.58 16.69
N ASN A 81 3.54 -3.72 16.38
CA ASN A 81 4.02 -3.83 15.00
C ASN A 81 3.47 -5.09 14.31
N SER A 82 3.49 -6.23 14.99
CA SER A 82 2.92 -7.49 14.48
C SER A 82 1.42 -7.37 14.19
N THR A 83 0.66 -6.73 15.08
CA THR A 83 -0.79 -6.54 14.95
C THR A 83 -1.12 -5.61 13.79
N ALA A 84 -0.43 -4.46 13.69
CA ALA A 84 -0.62 -3.51 12.60
C ALA A 84 -0.32 -4.16 11.23
N ILE A 85 0.82 -4.85 11.12
CA ILE A 85 1.22 -5.54 9.90
C ILE A 85 0.22 -6.63 9.52
N SER A 86 -0.28 -7.40 10.50
CA SER A 86 -1.25 -8.47 10.27
C SER A 86 -2.62 -7.92 9.82
N PHE A 87 -3.05 -6.78 10.38
CA PHE A 87 -4.29 -6.13 9.98
C PHE A 87 -4.28 -5.71 8.52
N PHE A 88 -3.23 -5.02 8.06
CA PHE A 88 -3.13 -4.61 6.65
C PHE A 88 -3.04 -5.81 5.69
N PHE A 89 -2.34 -6.87 6.11
CA PHE A 89 -2.28 -8.11 5.34
C PHE A 89 -3.67 -8.75 5.17
N LEU A 90 -4.43 -8.87 6.26
CA LEU A 90 -5.80 -9.38 6.23
C LEU A 90 -6.73 -8.52 5.37
N LEU A 91 -6.66 -7.20 5.50
CA LEU A 91 -7.45 -6.26 4.70
C LEU A 91 -7.18 -6.45 3.20
N SER A 92 -5.92 -6.63 2.83
CA SER A 92 -5.52 -6.87 1.44
C SER A 92 -6.06 -8.20 0.91
N ILE A 93 -5.98 -9.28 1.70
CA ILE A 93 -6.55 -10.58 1.35
C ILE A 93 -8.07 -10.48 1.14
N VAL A 94 -8.78 -9.84 2.07
CA VAL A 94 -10.23 -9.66 1.98
C VAL A 94 -10.59 -8.87 0.72
N SER A 95 -9.89 -7.77 0.46
CA SER A 95 -10.10 -6.97 -0.76
C SER A 95 -9.91 -7.80 -2.03
N TRP A 96 -8.86 -8.63 -2.07
CA TRP A 96 -8.60 -9.52 -3.20
C TRP A 96 -9.73 -10.53 -3.45
N PHE A 97 -10.26 -11.17 -2.39
CA PHE A 97 -11.36 -12.13 -2.54
C PHE A 97 -12.63 -11.47 -3.10
N PHE A 98 -12.99 -10.28 -2.59
CA PHE A 98 -14.12 -9.51 -3.11
C PHE A 98 -13.88 -9.08 -4.57
N LEU A 99 -12.68 -8.61 -4.88
CA LEU A 99 -12.30 -8.20 -6.23
C LEU A 99 -12.41 -9.38 -7.21
N LYS A 100 -11.81 -10.53 -6.87
CA LYS A 100 -11.87 -11.75 -7.68
C LYS A 100 -13.32 -12.14 -7.98
N ARG A 101 -14.16 -12.24 -6.95
CA ARG A 101 -15.56 -12.65 -7.10
C ARG A 101 -16.33 -11.70 -8.02
N ARG A 102 -16.08 -10.39 -7.91
CA ARG A 102 -16.81 -9.37 -8.68
C ARG A 102 -16.37 -9.27 -10.13
N VAL A 103 -15.12 -9.60 -10.43
CA VAL A 103 -14.49 -9.32 -11.73
C VAL A 103 -14.46 -10.56 -12.62
N SER A 104 -14.56 -11.77 -12.05
CA SER A 104 -14.53 -13.05 -12.77
C SER A 104 -15.43 -13.10 -14.01
N ASP A 105 -16.63 -12.52 -13.92
CA ASP A 105 -17.64 -12.61 -14.98
C ASP A 105 -17.80 -11.29 -15.77
N LYS A 106 -16.94 -10.29 -15.51
CA LYS A 106 -17.04 -8.95 -16.12
C LYS A 106 -16.06 -8.76 -17.27
N HIS A 107 -16.41 -7.84 -18.18
CA HIS A 107 -15.51 -7.42 -19.26
C HIS A 107 -14.66 -6.18 -18.92
N ASN A 108 -15.11 -5.33 -17.99
CA ASN A 108 -14.41 -4.11 -17.57
C ASN A 108 -14.56 -3.88 -16.05
N PHE A 109 -13.61 -3.17 -15.45
CA PHE A 109 -13.69 -2.73 -14.06
C PHE A 109 -14.71 -1.61 -13.87
N ASN A 110 -15.52 -1.70 -12.81
CA ASN A 110 -16.33 -0.58 -12.33
C ASN A 110 -15.61 0.19 -11.20
N TYR A 111 -16.19 1.31 -10.76
CA TYR A 111 -15.61 2.16 -9.72
C TYR A 111 -15.27 1.43 -8.42
N THR A 112 -16.16 0.56 -7.93
CA THR A 112 -15.91 -0.24 -6.73
C THR A 112 -14.76 -1.22 -6.93
N ASP A 113 -14.66 -1.82 -8.12
CA ASP A 113 -13.60 -2.77 -8.43
C ASP A 113 -12.24 -2.05 -8.47
N TRP A 114 -12.19 -0.80 -8.92
CA TRP A 114 -11.00 0.05 -8.84
C TRP A 114 -10.58 0.36 -7.40
N ILE A 115 -11.54 0.66 -6.52
CA ILE A 115 -11.27 0.90 -5.10
C ILE A 115 -10.69 -0.35 -4.43
N LEU A 116 -11.29 -1.52 -4.69
CA LEU A 116 -10.80 -2.79 -4.17
C LEU A 116 -9.39 -3.12 -4.68
N LEU A 117 -9.10 -2.86 -5.95
CA LEU A 117 -7.76 -3.02 -6.52
C LEU A 117 -6.76 -2.08 -5.83
N ALA A 118 -7.15 -0.83 -5.57
CA ALA A 118 -6.35 0.12 -4.80
C ALA A 118 -6.05 -0.43 -3.39
N VAL A 119 -7.06 -0.85 -2.63
CA VAL A 119 -6.87 -1.39 -1.26
C VAL A 119 -5.96 -2.63 -1.27
N PHE A 120 -6.14 -3.54 -2.23
CA PHE A 120 -5.23 -4.69 -2.40
C PHE A 120 -3.80 -4.24 -2.70
N SER A 121 -3.65 -3.16 -3.48
CA SER A 121 -2.34 -2.63 -3.87
C SER A 121 -1.52 -2.09 -2.69
N PHE A 122 -2.12 -1.85 -1.51
CA PHE A 122 -1.37 -1.48 -0.30
C PHE A 122 -0.29 -2.49 0.02
N SER A 123 -0.65 -3.77 0.17
CA SER A 123 0.33 -4.82 0.44
C SER A 123 1.12 -5.24 -0.79
N LEU A 124 0.60 -5.02 -2.00
CA LEU A 124 1.31 -5.33 -3.24
C LEU A 124 2.55 -4.44 -3.40
N VAL A 125 2.42 -3.14 -3.13
CA VAL A 125 3.56 -2.20 -3.19
C VAL A 125 4.64 -2.63 -2.20
N ASP A 126 4.28 -2.91 -0.95
CA ASP A 126 5.23 -3.37 0.07
C ASP A 126 5.90 -4.71 -0.31
N SER A 127 5.17 -5.59 -1.01
CA SER A 127 5.69 -6.87 -1.47
C SER A 127 6.63 -6.73 -2.67
N LEU A 128 6.38 -5.77 -3.56
CA LEU A 128 7.26 -5.45 -4.68
C LEU A 128 8.56 -4.80 -4.20
N ASP A 129 8.49 -3.86 -3.25
CA ASP A 129 9.68 -3.28 -2.62
C ASP A 129 10.51 -4.36 -1.91
N PHE A 130 9.84 -5.26 -1.18
CA PHE A 130 10.52 -6.41 -0.58
C PHE A 130 11.20 -7.31 -1.62
N LEU A 131 10.53 -7.57 -2.75
CA LEU A 131 11.09 -8.40 -3.82
C LEU A 131 12.36 -7.74 -4.43
N LEU A 132 12.33 -6.44 -4.69
CA LEU A 132 13.48 -5.69 -5.18
C LEU A 132 14.65 -5.74 -4.20
N ASN A 133 14.37 -5.53 -2.91
CA ASN A 133 15.36 -5.60 -1.85
C ASN A 133 15.91 -7.03 -1.65
N LEU A 134 15.09 -8.06 -1.84
CA LEU A 134 15.49 -9.46 -1.80
C LEU A 134 16.47 -9.78 -2.94
N PHE A 135 16.21 -9.30 -4.15
CA PHE A 135 17.13 -9.50 -5.27
C PHE A 135 18.45 -8.76 -5.09
N ASN A 136 18.41 -7.50 -4.65
CA ASN A 136 19.61 -6.69 -4.46
C ASN A 136 20.49 -7.22 -3.33
N ASN A 137 19.90 -7.77 -2.26
CA ASN A 137 20.61 -8.25 -1.07
C ASN A 137 20.43 -9.76 -0.85
N PHE A 138 20.37 -10.54 -1.93
CA PHE A 138 20.00 -11.95 -1.88
C PHE A 138 20.86 -12.78 -0.90
N SER A 139 22.18 -12.57 -0.91
CA SER A 139 23.09 -13.26 0.01
C SER A 139 22.73 -13.03 1.47
N ALA A 140 22.42 -11.79 1.86
CA ALA A 140 22.10 -11.45 3.25
C ALA A 140 20.79 -12.11 3.70
N TYR A 141 19.78 -12.12 2.83
CA TYR A 141 18.49 -12.77 3.12
C TYR A 141 18.59 -14.29 3.24
N MET A 142 19.46 -14.94 2.45
CA MET A 142 19.68 -16.39 2.54
C MET A 142 20.45 -16.79 3.80
N THR A 143 21.40 -15.96 4.24
CA THR A 143 22.14 -16.20 5.50
C THR A 143 21.21 -16.12 6.73
N ASP A 144 20.26 -15.20 6.74
CA ASP A 144 19.33 -14.97 7.85
C ASP A 144 17.89 -15.47 7.55
N ILE A 145 17.76 -16.57 6.81
CA ILE A 145 16.45 -17.01 6.29
C ILE A 145 15.40 -17.24 7.39
N ASN A 146 15.81 -17.77 8.55
CA ASN A 146 14.90 -18.03 9.68
C ASN A 146 14.30 -16.73 10.24
N LYS A 147 15.04 -15.62 10.23
CA LYS A 147 14.55 -14.30 10.68
C LYS A 147 13.60 -13.68 9.65
N HIS A 148 13.73 -14.04 8.38
CA HIS A 148 12.96 -13.47 7.28
C HIS A 148 11.82 -14.37 6.77
N PHE A 149 11.73 -15.61 7.26
CA PHE A 149 10.81 -16.63 6.74
C PHE A 149 9.35 -16.16 6.66
N ILE A 150 8.83 -15.59 7.75
CA ILE A 150 7.44 -15.08 7.78
C ILE A 150 7.25 -13.96 6.76
N ARG A 151 8.23 -13.05 6.62
CA ARG A 151 8.18 -11.94 5.66
C ARG A 151 8.22 -12.45 4.23
N ILE A 152 9.05 -13.45 3.94
CA ILE A 152 9.15 -14.11 2.63
C ILE A 152 7.81 -14.76 2.27
N ILE A 153 7.22 -15.56 3.16
CA ILE A 153 5.92 -16.21 2.92
C ILE A 153 4.83 -15.16 2.68
N LYS A 154 4.72 -14.16 3.56
CA LYS A 154 3.69 -13.13 3.49
C LYS A 154 3.73 -12.38 2.15
N ASN A 155 4.90 -11.88 1.78
CA ASN A 155 5.06 -11.12 0.53
C ASN A 155 4.96 -12.01 -0.70
N GLY A 156 5.52 -13.23 -0.64
CA GLY A 156 5.37 -14.23 -1.70
C GLY A 156 3.90 -14.59 -1.96
N PHE A 157 3.09 -14.72 -0.90
CA PHE A 157 1.66 -14.97 -1.01
C PHE A 157 0.91 -13.81 -1.68
N ILE A 158 1.18 -12.55 -1.31
CA ILE A 158 0.58 -11.39 -1.98
C ILE A 158 0.97 -11.32 -3.46
N LEU A 159 2.25 -11.55 -3.79
CA LEU A 159 2.71 -11.58 -5.18
C LEU A 159 2.03 -12.71 -5.97
N PHE A 160 1.87 -13.89 -5.36
CA PHE A 160 1.12 -14.99 -5.95
C PHE A 160 -0.35 -14.61 -6.21
N LEU A 161 -1.03 -13.99 -5.25
CA LEU A 161 -2.41 -13.52 -5.42
C LEU A 161 -2.52 -12.47 -6.55
N ALA A 162 -1.58 -11.54 -6.64
CA ALA A 162 -1.53 -10.54 -7.71
C ALA A 162 -1.31 -11.20 -9.07
N GLY A 163 -0.36 -12.13 -9.17
CA GLY A 163 -0.09 -12.91 -10.37
C GLY A 163 -1.31 -13.73 -10.80
N TYR A 164 -1.92 -14.48 -9.88
CA TYR A 164 -3.13 -15.24 -10.16
C TYR A 164 -4.27 -14.33 -10.64
N PHE A 165 -4.50 -13.19 -9.98
CA PHE A 165 -5.54 -12.26 -10.38
C PHE A 165 -5.29 -11.70 -11.77
N PHE A 166 -4.07 -11.26 -12.05
CA PHE A 166 -3.72 -10.72 -13.35
C PHE A 166 -3.81 -11.78 -14.45
N PHE A 167 -3.21 -12.96 -14.27
CA PHE A 167 -3.12 -13.94 -15.35
C PHE A 167 -4.41 -14.76 -15.54
N LYS A 168 -5.08 -15.16 -14.45
CA LYS A 168 -6.23 -16.08 -14.48
C LYS A 168 -7.59 -15.40 -14.36
N VAL A 169 -7.70 -14.31 -13.60
CA VAL A 169 -9.00 -13.64 -13.36
C VAL A 169 -9.25 -12.53 -14.37
N CYS A 170 -8.24 -11.72 -14.70
CA CYS A 170 -8.42 -10.60 -15.62
C CYS A 170 -8.54 -11.06 -17.07
N ASN A 171 -9.60 -10.58 -17.73
CA ASN A 171 -9.78 -10.70 -19.17
C ASN A 171 -8.77 -9.83 -19.94
N VAL A 172 -8.57 -10.11 -21.24
CA VAL A 172 -7.59 -9.41 -22.09
C VAL A 172 -7.79 -7.88 -22.08
N ASN A 173 -9.03 -7.42 -22.09
CA ASN A 173 -9.35 -5.98 -22.03
C ASN A 173 -8.96 -5.34 -20.70
N MET A 174 -9.19 -6.04 -19.58
CA MET A 174 -8.78 -5.58 -18.25
C MET A 174 -7.26 -5.54 -18.12
N LYS A 175 -6.55 -6.56 -18.63
CA LYS A 175 -5.08 -6.59 -18.67
C LYS A 175 -4.54 -5.36 -19.41
N LYS A 176 -5.13 -5.02 -20.56
CA LYS A 176 -4.77 -3.82 -21.32
C LYS A 176 -5.06 -2.53 -20.54
N GLN A 177 -6.21 -2.43 -19.87
CA GLN A 177 -6.52 -1.27 -19.01
C GLN A 177 -5.51 -1.13 -17.88
N ILE A 178 -5.16 -2.22 -17.20
CA ILE A 178 -4.15 -2.21 -16.13
C ILE A 178 -2.80 -1.74 -16.66
N LEU A 179 -2.31 -2.33 -17.76
CA LEU A 179 -0.96 -2.06 -18.27
C LEU A 179 -0.81 -0.67 -18.91
N PHE A 180 -1.81 -0.23 -19.69
CA PHE A 180 -1.67 0.97 -20.51
C PHE A 180 -2.33 2.22 -19.92
N ILE A 181 -3.24 2.06 -18.96
CA ILE A 181 -3.92 3.20 -18.31
C ILE A 181 -3.50 3.28 -16.86
N VAL A 182 -3.80 2.25 -16.08
CA VAL A 182 -3.69 2.28 -14.61
C VAL A 182 -2.24 2.40 -14.16
N PHE A 183 -1.34 1.59 -14.72
CA PHE A 183 0.06 1.56 -14.30
C PHE A 183 0.81 2.87 -14.61
N PRO A 184 0.71 3.46 -15.83
CA PRO A 184 1.28 4.78 -16.07
C PRO A 184 0.68 5.86 -15.18
N VAL A 185 -0.65 5.85 -15.02
CA VAL A 185 -1.37 6.85 -14.22
C VAL A 185 -1.01 6.75 -12.74
N SER A 186 -0.83 5.55 -12.19
CA SER A 186 -0.43 5.37 -10.80
C SER A 186 1.00 5.86 -10.55
N ILE A 187 1.92 5.66 -11.49
CA ILE A 187 3.29 6.21 -11.41
C ILE A 187 3.27 7.74 -11.42
N ILE A 188 2.56 8.35 -12.36
CA ILE A 188 2.47 9.83 -12.43
C ILE A 188 1.84 10.37 -11.16
N SER A 189 0.75 9.76 -10.69
CA SER A 189 0.08 10.15 -9.45
C SER A 189 1.00 10.02 -8.24
N PHE A 190 1.83 8.96 -8.19
CA PHE A 190 2.82 8.76 -7.13
C PHE A 190 3.88 9.85 -7.14
N ILE A 191 4.42 10.21 -8.31
CA ILE A 191 5.40 11.30 -8.46
C ILE A 191 4.79 12.63 -7.99
N VAL A 192 3.56 12.95 -8.44
CA VAL A 192 2.88 14.19 -8.04
C VAL A 192 2.64 14.22 -6.53
N TRP A 193 2.20 13.10 -5.94
CA TRP A 193 2.03 13.00 -4.49
C TRP A 193 3.36 13.16 -3.76
N PHE A 194 4.37 12.36 -4.10
CA PHE A 194 5.62 12.28 -3.35
C PHE A 194 6.43 13.57 -3.39
N PHE A 195 6.53 14.21 -4.56
CA PHE A 195 7.37 15.39 -4.75
C PHE A 195 6.65 16.72 -4.49
N TYR A 196 5.32 16.77 -4.60
CA TYR A 196 4.59 18.03 -4.53
C TYR A 196 3.50 18.04 -3.46
N LEU A 197 2.45 17.22 -3.60
CA LEU A 197 1.26 17.33 -2.75
C LEU A 197 1.51 16.82 -1.32
N GLY A 198 2.20 15.69 -1.18
CA GLY A 198 2.53 15.07 0.10
C GLY A 198 3.30 16.01 1.02
N PRO A 199 4.45 16.57 0.58
CA PRO A 199 5.18 17.57 1.36
C PRO A 199 4.35 18.80 1.74
N MET A 200 3.42 19.23 0.87
CA MET A 200 2.58 20.41 1.10
C MET A 200 1.46 20.16 2.12
N PHE A 201 0.79 19.00 2.04
CA PHE A 201 -0.37 18.69 2.90
C PHE A 201 0.01 18.01 4.22
N LEU A 202 1.10 17.24 4.23
CA LEU A 202 1.54 16.44 5.37
C LEU A 202 3.06 16.54 5.55
N PRO A 203 3.61 17.75 5.79
CA PRO A 203 5.05 17.98 5.86
C PRO A 203 5.70 17.10 6.92
N ILE A 204 6.95 16.71 6.67
CA ILE A 204 7.79 16.04 7.65
C ILE A 204 8.13 17.07 8.74
N VAL A 205 7.45 16.98 9.87
CA VAL A 205 7.83 17.72 11.08
C VAL A 205 8.81 16.84 11.84
N THR A 206 10.10 16.94 11.52
CA THR A 206 11.16 16.45 12.40
C THR A 206 11.17 17.33 13.64
N ARG A 207 11.12 16.74 14.83
CA ARG A 207 11.41 17.45 16.08
C ARG A 207 12.87 17.92 15.98
N LEU A 208 13.10 19.17 15.61
CA LEU A 208 14.40 19.82 15.76
C LEU A 208 14.54 20.14 17.25
N ASP A 209 15.46 19.43 17.89
CA ASP A 209 16.17 19.72 19.14
C ASP A 209 15.37 20.36 20.29
N TYR A 210 15.15 19.58 21.35
CA TYR A 210 15.11 20.05 22.74
C TYR A 210 16.03 19.18 23.59
#